data_AF-V9L4K6-F1
#
_entry.id   AF-V9L4K6-F1
#
_cell.length_a   1.000
_cell.length_b   1.000
_cell.length_c   1.000
_cell.angle_alpha   90.00
_cell.angle_beta   90.00
_cell.angle_gamma   90.00
#
_symmetry.space_group_name_H-M   'P 1'
#
loop_
_entity.id
_entity.type
_entity.pdbx_description
1 polymer ?
#
loop_
_entity_poly.entity_id
_entity_poly.type
_entity_poly.pdbx_seq_one_letter_code
_entity_poly.pdbx_strand_id
1 'polypeptide(L)'
;WDNHNKASPRVRAGIVQVLLETVAIAAKGSVGPTVLEVFNTLLKHLRLSVDFELSNKRSTTGTLTNHDEKVVQDTIIKTIGFFGSNLPDYQRSEIIMFIMGKVPVYDGTSHTLDTSQSGEQATRRIQVMLLRSLFMVTSGYKAKSIAAALPAPFLEPLLSVSLMEDSELRQLVLQILHSLIDRHDNKAKFKGMRIIPDVSTLKIKREKSSKQDISFMKKQGQQLYRYIYLGCKEEDNDLKNFDSLFIALALITIELANDEVIIDLVRLALAMQDVAVSNEDNLPMYNRCAILALVAGYLNFLSQMIAIPAFCQHVNKVIEMRNNEAPYLLPENISKEKSVLPKSLESQEKSCFFLQTEIADTLASS
;
A
#
# COMPACT_ATOMS: atom_id res chain seq x y z
N TRP A 1 28.16 -15.86 -12.64
CA TRP A 1 27.48 -14.77 -11.93
C TRP A 1 28.27 -14.38 -10.68
N ASP A 2 28.48 -15.29 -9.72
CA ASP A 2 29.18 -15.01 -8.44
C ASP A 2 30.63 -14.49 -8.55
N ASN A 3 31.35 -14.82 -9.64
CA ASN A 3 32.72 -14.35 -9.84
C ASN A 3 32.84 -12.87 -10.26
N HIS A 4 31.73 -12.17 -10.56
CA HIS A 4 31.74 -10.79 -11.07
C HIS A 4 31.18 -9.75 -10.08
N ASN A 5 31.15 -10.06 -8.78
CA ASN A 5 30.65 -9.14 -7.75
C ASN A 5 31.43 -7.81 -7.67
N LYS A 6 32.68 -7.79 -8.13
CA LYS A 6 33.54 -6.60 -8.21
C LYS A 6 33.56 -5.92 -9.59
N ALA A 7 32.76 -6.40 -10.55
CA ALA A 7 32.70 -5.82 -11.89
C ALA A 7 31.99 -4.46 -11.87
N SER A 8 32.25 -3.65 -12.90
CA SER A 8 31.62 -2.33 -13.04
C SER A 8 30.09 -2.46 -13.04
N PRO A 9 29.36 -1.44 -12.54
CA PRO A 9 27.89 -1.47 -12.51
C PRO A 9 27.26 -1.79 -13.86
N ARG A 10 27.82 -1.22 -14.95
CA ARG A 10 27.38 -1.49 -16.33
C ARG A 10 27.54 -2.96 -16.73
N VAL A 11 28.65 -3.59 -16.36
CA VAL A 11 28.87 -5.02 -16.62
C VAL A 11 27.91 -5.86 -15.79
N ARG A 12 27.68 -5.53 -14.51
CA ARG A 12 26.68 -6.23 -13.68
C ARG A 12 25.28 -6.11 -14.27
N ALA A 13 24.84 -4.92 -14.72
CA ALA A 13 23.55 -4.73 -15.40
C ALA A 13 23.45 -5.55 -16.70
N GLY A 14 24.51 -5.56 -17.51
CA GLY A 14 24.57 -6.38 -18.74
C GLY A 14 24.41 -7.88 -18.46
N ILE A 15 25.03 -8.38 -17.38
CA ILE A 15 24.87 -9.79 -17.01
C ILE A 15 23.44 -10.06 -16.48
N VAL A 16 22.82 -9.15 -15.73
CA VAL A 16 21.40 -9.28 -15.32
C VAL A 16 20.51 -9.42 -16.55
N GLN A 17 20.77 -8.61 -17.58
CA GLN A 17 20.00 -8.60 -18.83
C GLN A 17 20.14 -9.91 -19.60
N VAL A 18 21.37 -10.45 -19.70
CA VAL A 18 21.60 -11.77 -20.32
C VAL A 18 20.91 -12.88 -19.53
N LEU A 19 20.97 -12.84 -18.19
CA LEU A 19 20.26 -13.80 -17.34
C LEU A 19 18.74 -13.74 -17.55
N LEU A 20 18.17 -12.53 -17.65
CA LEU A 20 16.76 -12.33 -17.95
C LEU A 20 16.36 -13.04 -19.25
N GLU A 21 17.12 -12.84 -20.32
CA GLU A 21 16.86 -13.47 -21.62
C GLU A 21 17.02 -14.99 -21.58
N THR A 22 18.02 -15.49 -20.86
CA THR A 22 18.32 -16.93 -20.77
C THR A 22 17.26 -17.67 -19.94
N VAL A 23 16.84 -17.07 -18.82
CA VAL A 23 15.86 -17.65 -17.91
C VAL A 23 14.45 -17.61 -18.51
N ALA A 24 14.10 -16.58 -19.29
CA ALA A 24 12.84 -16.53 -20.04
C ALA A 24 12.68 -17.72 -21.01
N ILE A 25 13.79 -18.19 -21.57
CA ILE A 25 13.83 -19.37 -22.45
C ILE A 25 13.71 -20.65 -21.63
N ALA A 26 14.38 -20.74 -20.48
CA ALA A 26 14.41 -21.93 -19.62
C ALA A 26 13.13 -22.17 -18.81
N ALA A 27 12.40 -21.11 -18.44
CA ALA A 27 11.17 -21.17 -17.64
C ALA A 27 10.03 -21.99 -18.30
N LYS A 28 10.15 -22.34 -19.58
CA LYS A 28 9.19 -23.18 -20.31
C LYS A 28 9.28 -24.68 -19.96
N GLY A 29 10.26 -25.13 -19.17
CA GLY A 29 10.39 -26.54 -18.78
C GLY A 29 10.85 -26.76 -17.35
N SER A 30 9.96 -27.28 -16.49
CA SER A 30 10.19 -27.86 -15.15
C SER A 30 11.42 -27.37 -14.36
N VAL A 31 11.24 -26.36 -13.52
CA VAL A 31 12.32 -25.72 -12.75
C VAL A 31 11.83 -25.41 -11.32
N GLY A 32 11.75 -26.38 -10.42
CA GLY A 32 11.36 -26.10 -9.02
C GLY A 32 12.51 -25.47 -8.21
N PRO A 33 13.55 -26.26 -7.87
CA PRO A 33 14.67 -25.79 -7.02
C PRO A 33 15.47 -24.61 -7.63
N THR A 34 15.66 -24.61 -8.94
CA THR A 34 16.49 -23.60 -9.62
C THR A 34 15.81 -22.22 -9.68
N VAL A 35 14.47 -22.14 -9.60
CA VAL A 35 13.76 -20.84 -9.62
C VAL A 35 14.07 -20.04 -8.35
N LEU A 36 13.95 -20.65 -7.17
CA LEU A 36 14.29 -20.00 -5.90
C LEU A 36 15.75 -19.58 -5.84
N GLU A 37 16.66 -20.39 -6.38
CA GLU A 37 18.08 -20.04 -6.48
C GLU A 37 18.33 -18.81 -7.35
N VAL A 38 17.64 -18.68 -8.48
CA VAL A 38 17.69 -17.49 -9.35
C VAL A 38 17.19 -16.26 -8.59
N PHE A 39 16.04 -16.33 -7.92
CA PHE A 39 15.54 -15.21 -7.11
C PHE A 39 16.51 -14.86 -5.97
N ASN A 40 17.01 -15.84 -5.23
CA ASN A 40 17.99 -15.63 -4.16
C ASN A 40 19.24 -14.89 -4.68
N THR A 41 19.71 -15.30 -5.85
CA THR A 41 20.87 -14.73 -6.53
C THR A 41 20.62 -13.29 -6.97
N LEU A 42 19.45 -12.99 -7.54
CA LEU A 42 19.04 -11.63 -7.88
C LEU A 42 18.92 -10.73 -6.63
N LEU A 43 18.29 -11.23 -5.57
CA LEU A 43 18.15 -10.48 -4.30
C LEU A 43 19.50 -10.23 -3.62
N LYS A 44 20.45 -11.17 -3.69
CA LYS A 44 21.83 -10.96 -3.20
C LYS A 44 22.51 -9.81 -3.95
N HIS A 45 22.36 -9.74 -5.27
CA HIS A 45 22.96 -8.67 -6.06
C HIS A 45 22.27 -7.33 -5.89
N LEU A 46 20.97 -7.35 -5.65
CA LEU A 46 20.22 -6.16 -5.26
C LEU A 46 20.80 -5.57 -3.96
N ARG A 47 21.05 -6.41 -2.95
CA ARG A 47 21.70 -5.99 -1.69
C ARG A 47 23.12 -5.47 -1.92
N LEU A 48 23.94 -6.20 -2.67
CA LEU A 48 25.30 -5.75 -3.01
C LEU A 48 25.30 -4.38 -3.72
N SER A 49 24.36 -4.14 -4.63
CA SER A 49 24.22 -2.85 -5.32
C SER A 49 23.82 -1.72 -4.38
N VAL A 50 22.99 -2.00 -3.37
CA VAL A 50 22.68 -1.04 -2.30
C VAL A 50 23.92 -0.73 -1.46
N ASP A 51 24.70 -1.75 -1.09
CA ASP A 51 25.93 -1.56 -0.31
C ASP A 51 26.97 -0.70 -1.08
N PHE A 52 27.10 -0.92 -2.39
CA PHE A 52 27.95 -0.08 -3.25
C PHE A 52 27.46 1.36 -3.37
N GLU A 53 26.15 1.60 -3.51
CA GLU A 53 25.56 2.95 -3.52
C GLU A 53 25.89 3.71 -2.23
N LEU A 54 25.73 3.05 -1.08
CA LEU A 54 25.96 3.67 0.23
C LEU A 54 27.44 3.90 0.52
N SER A 55 28.31 2.98 0.08
CA SER A 55 29.76 3.13 0.20
C SER A 55 30.30 4.28 -0.66
N ASN A 56 29.77 4.47 -1.88
CA ASN A 56 30.22 5.52 -2.80
C ASN A 56 29.70 6.91 -2.45
N LYS A 57 28.61 7.05 -1.68
CA LYS A 57 28.19 8.35 -1.11
C LYS A 57 29.23 8.97 -0.17
N ARG A 58 30.14 8.16 0.38
CA ARG A 58 31.23 8.63 1.27
C ARG A 58 32.45 9.19 0.53
N SER A 59 32.49 9.09 -0.80
CA SER A 59 33.60 9.52 -1.65
C SER A 59 33.20 10.71 -2.53
N THR A 60 33.99 11.78 -2.53
CA THR A 60 33.71 13.06 -3.22
C THR A 60 33.73 13.00 -4.77
N THR A 61 34.08 11.86 -5.36
CA THR A 61 34.10 11.60 -6.82
C THR A 61 32.92 10.75 -7.33
N GLY A 62 31.97 10.36 -6.46
CA GLY A 62 31.05 9.22 -6.67
C GLY A 62 29.67 9.48 -7.29
N THR A 63 29.39 10.63 -7.91
CA THR A 63 28.02 10.95 -8.41
C THR A 63 27.60 10.09 -9.60
N LEU A 64 28.50 9.82 -10.55
CA LEU A 64 28.22 8.99 -11.74
C LEU A 64 27.99 7.52 -11.37
N THR A 65 28.75 6.98 -10.42
CA THR A 65 28.67 5.59 -9.98
C THR A 65 27.39 5.31 -9.18
N ASN A 66 26.86 6.28 -8.44
CA ASN A 66 25.61 6.14 -7.69
C ASN A 66 24.38 6.05 -8.60
N HIS A 67 24.37 6.80 -9.70
CA HIS A 67 23.31 6.67 -10.71
C HIS A 67 23.35 5.27 -11.34
N ASP A 68 24.53 4.79 -11.70
CA ASP A 68 24.69 3.48 -12.31
C ASP A 68 24.24 2.33 -11.37
N GLU A 69 24.47 2.41 -10.06
CA GLU A 69 23.93 1.44 -9.10
C GLU A 69 22.40 1.46 -9.04
N LYS A 70 21.76 2.64 -9.08
CA LYS A 70 20.29 2.73 -9.11
C LYS A 70 19.71 2.09 -10.37
N VAL A 71 20.38 2.25 -11.52
CA VAL A 71 20.01 1.57 -12.77
C VAL A 71 20.15 0.05 -12.62
N VAL A 72 21.21 -0.44 -11.97
CA VAL A 72 21.38 -1.87 -11.66
C VAL A 72 20.23 -2.36 -10.77
N GLN A 73 19.92 -1.65 -9.68
CA GLN A 73 18.82 -1.98 -8.77
C GLN A 73 17.48 -2.08 -9.51
N ASP A 74 17.13 -1.07 -10.31
CA ASP A 74 15.88 -1.06 -11.08
C ASP A 74 15.83 -2.17 -12.14
N THR A 75 16.97 -2.48 -12.78
CA THR A 75 17.06 -3.59 -13.74
C THR A 75 16.82 -4.92 -13.05
N ILE A 76 17.43 -5.16 -11.88
CA ILE A 76 17.21 -6.38 -11.10
C ILE A 76 15.74 -6.50 -10.67
N ILE A 77 15.14 -5.42 -10.17
CA ILE A 77 13.72 -5.40 -9.76
C ILE A 77 12.79 -5.73 -10.94
N LYS A 78 13.05 -5.15 -12.12
CA LYS A 78 12.30 -5.45 -13.35
C LYS A 78 12.46 -6.91 -13.77
N THR A 79 13.68 -7.46 -13.69
CA THR A 79 13.97 -8.86 -14.00
C THR A 79 13.22 -9.81 -13.07
N ILE A 80 13.21 -9.53 -11.76
CA ILE A 80 12.43 -10.27 -10.76
C ILE A 80 10.94 -10.28 -11.13
N GLY A 81 10.38 -9.11 -11.49
CA GLY A 81 8.98 -8.98 -11.90
C GLY A 81 8.65 -9.77 -13.17
N PHE A 82 9.47 -9.61 -14.21
CA PHE A 82 9.28 -10.34 -15.46
C PHE A 82 9.35 -11.84 -15.23
N PHE A 83 10.34 -12.31 -14.47
CA PHE A 83 10.45 -13.74 -14.16
C PHE A 83 9.24 -14.24 -13.37
N GLY A 84 8.83 -13.52 -12.31
CA GLY A 84 7.66 -13.85 -11.51
C GLY A 84 6.35 -13.91 -12.31
N SER A 85 6.18 -13.03 -13.31
CA SER A 85 4.99 -13.00 -14.16
C SER A 85 4.86 -14.21 -15.11
N ASN A 86 5.96 -14.91 -15.39
CA ASN A 86 5.98 -16.11 -16.22
C ASN A 86 5.83 -17.42 -15.42
N LEU A 87 5.76 -17.34 -14.08
CA LEU A 87 5.58 -18.50 -13.23
C LEU A 87 4.11 -18.88 -13.07
N PRO A 88 3.79 -20.18 -12.91
CA PRO A 88 2.49 -20.61 -12.40
C PRO A 88 2.20 -20.03 -11.01
N ASP A 89 0.91 -19.85 -10.68
CA ASP A 89 0.45 -19.22 -9.44
C ASP A 89 1.03 -19.84 -8.15
N TYR A 90 1.22 -21.16 -8.10
CA TYR A 90 1.78 -21.83 -6.92
C TYR A 90 3.25 -21.46 -6.69
N GLN A 91 4.09 -21.48 -7.73
CA GLN A 91 5.48 -21.06 -7.63
C GLN A 91 5.57 -19.56 -7.34
N ARG A 92 4.70 -18.76 -7.95
CA ARG A 92 4.64 -17.33 -7.72
C ARG A 92 4.32 -17.01 -6.25
N SER A 93 3.42 -17.78 -5.62
CA SER A 93 3.13 -17.70 -4.19
C SER A 93 4.36 -18.04 -3.33
N GLU A 94 5.11 -19.08 -3.69
CA GLU A 94 6.36 -19.43 -3.01
C GLU A 94 7.40 -18.30 -3.12
N ILE A 95 7.51 -17.65 -4.27
CA ILE A 95 8.41 -16.50 -4.46
C ILE A 95 7.97 -15.28 -3.64
N ILE A 96 6.67 -14.99 -3.58
CA ILE A 96 6.10 -13.93 -2.72
C ILE A 96 6.51 -14.16 -1.27
N MET A 97 6.30 -15.39 -0.76
CA MET A 97 6.71 -15.79 0.59
C MET A 97 8.23 -15.71 0.78
N PHE A 98 9.01 -16.16 -0.20
CA PHE A 98 10.46 -16.16 -0.14
C PHE A 98 11.03 -14.74 -0.06
N ILE A 99 10.57 -13.82 -0.90
CA ILE A 99 11.01 -12.41 -0.87
C ILE A 99 10.61 -11.78 0.47
N MET A 100 9.38 -12.01 0.94
CA MET A 100 8.92 -11.49 2.22
C MET A 100 9.78 -11.98 3.39
N GLY A 101 10.15 -13.26 3.42
CA GLY A 101 11.07 -13.83 4.40
C GLY A 101 12.50 -13.30 4.34
N LYS A 102 12.84 -12.48 3.34
CA LYS A 102 14.11 -11.75 3.26
C LYS A 102 13.98 -10.28 3.68
N VAL A 103 12.78 -9.72 3.78
CA VAL A 103 12.59 -8.34 4.23
C VAL A 103 13.00 -8.23 5.70
N PRO A 104 13.98 -7.38 6.05
CA PRO A 104 14.29 -7.13 7.45
C PRO A 104 13.06 -6.53 8.14
N VAL A 105 12.57 -7.17 9.20
CA VAL A 105 11.53 -6.63 10.07
C VAL A 105 12.20 -6.29 11.40
N TYR A 106 11.95 -5.10 11.93
CA TYR A 106 12.45 -4.74 13.26
C TYR A 106 11.69 -5.57 14.29
N ASP A 107 12.34 -6.59 14.82
CA ASP A 107 11.84 -7.28 16.00
C ASP A 107 12.14 -6.39 17.20
N GLY A 108 11.11 -5.96 17.93
CA GLY A 108 11.19 -5.03 19.07
C GLY A 108 12.01 -5.53 20.27
N THR A 109 12.82 -6.58 20.08
CA THR A 109 13.66 -7.23 21.08
C THR A 109 15.16 -7.15 20.78
N SER A 110 15.58 -6.58 19.64
CA SER A 110 17.00 -6.39 19.32
C SER A 110 17.47 -4.94 19.50
N HIS A 111 17.47 -4.46 20.74
CA HIS A 111 18.35 -3.36 21.14
C HIS A 111 19.80 -3.84 21.19
N THR A 112 20.39 -4.16 20.03
CA THR A 112 21.85 -4.12 19.91
C THR A 112 22.24 -2.66 19.75
N LEU A 113 22.82 -2.11 20.81
CA LEU A 113 23.20 -0.71 21.06
C LEU A 113 24.23 -0.09 20.08
N ASP A 114 24.34 -0.56 18.84
CA ASP A 114 25.39 -0.14 17.89
C ASP A 114 24.87 0.13 16.45
N THR A 115 23.59 0.45 16.27
CA THR A 115 23.12 0.87 14.93
C THR A 115 23.53 2.33 14.69
N SER A 116 24.72 2.53 14.12
CA SER A 116 25.07 3.84 13.55
C SER A 116 23.97 4.28 12.56
N GLN A 117 23.71 5.59 12.43
CA GLN A 117 22.73 6.13 11.46
C GLN A 117 22.94 5.58 10.03
N SER A 118 24.17 5.20 9.70
CA SER A 118 24.54 4.56 8.44
C SER A 118 23.97 3.14 8.28
N GLY A 119 23.81 2.38 9.37
CA GLY A 119 23.23 1.03 9.36
C GLY A 119 21.71 1.05 9.20
N GLU A 120 21.03 1.99 9.85
CA GLU A 120 19.58 2.18 9.69
C GLU A 120 19.22 2.59 8.26
N GLN A 121 19.99 3.51 7.67
CA GLN A 121 19.80 3.90 6.26
C GLN A 121 20.01 2.74 5.29
N ALA A 122 20.97 1.84 5.57
CA ALA A 122 21.20 0.65 4.76
C ALA A 122 20.04 -0.33 4.85
N THR A 123 19.57 -0.63 6.07
CA THR A 123 18.40 -1.48 6.32
C THR A 123 17.17 -0.92 5.62
N ARG A 124 16.89 0.37 5.77
CA ARG A 124 15.80 1.09 5.09
C ARG A 124 15.88 0.91 3.57
N ARG A 125 17.03 1.16 2.97
CA ARG A 125 17.22 1.06 1.51
C ARG A 125 16.98 -0.38 1.02
N ILE A 126 17.46 -1.37 1.76
CA ILE A 126 17.22 -2.78 1.48
C ILE A 126 15.72 -3.12 1.58
N GLN A 127 15.03 -2.67 2.63
CA GLN A 127 13.58 -2.88 2.77
C GLN A 127 12.81 -2.33 1.57
N VAL A 128 13.09 -1.09 1.15
CA VAL A 128 12.48 -0.48 -0.06
C VAL A 128 12.75 -1.33 -1.30
N MET A 129 14.00 -1.76 -1.53
CA MET A 129 14.34 -2.56 -2.72
C MET A 129 13.63 -3.93 -2.74
N LEU A 130 13.52 -4.58 -1.59
CA LEU A 130 12.84 -5.87 -1.45
C LEU A 130 11.33 -5.75 -1.58
N LEU A 131 10.71 -4.71 -1.00
CA LEU A 131 9.29 -4.44 -1.18
C LEU A 131 8.96 -4.06 -2.63
N ARG A 132 9.82 -3.29 -3.33
CA ARG A 132 9.66 -3.04 -4.78
C ARG A 132 9.74 -4.34 -5.57
N SER A 133 10.66 -5.23 -5.21
CA SER A 133 10.77 -6.57 -5.81
C SER A 133 9.50 -7.39 -5.57
N LEU A 134 9.00 -7.40 -4.33
CA LEU A 134 7.77 -8.08 -3.95
C LEU A 134 6.56 -7.53 -4.73
N PHE A 135 6.41 -6.21 -4.80
CA PHE A 135 5.35 -5.55 -5.58
C PHE A 135 5.38 -5.94 -7.06
N MET A 136 6.57 -6.03 -7.66
CA MET A 136 6.71 -6.49 -9.04
C MET A 136 6.26 -7.95 -9.22
N VAL A 137 6.54 -8.82 -8.23
CA VAL A 137 6.07 -10.22 -8.27
C VAL A 137 4.58 -10.34 -7.95
N THR A 138 3.97 -9.46 -7.17
CA THR A 138 2.51 -9.50 -6.93
C THR A 138 1.70 -8.90 -8.09
N SER A 139 2.30 -8.04 -8.90
CA SER A 139 1.65 -7.34 -10.03
C SER A 139 1.02 -8.28 -11.06
N GLY A 140 -0.31 -8.35 -11.09
CA GLY A 140 -1.06 -9.24 -11.99
C GLY A 140 -1.17 -10.69 -11.48
N TYR A 141 -0.84 -10.94 -10.22
CA TYR A 141 -1.14 -12.21 -9.56
C TYR A 141 -2.65 -12.30 -9.28
N LYS A 142 -3.29 -13.38 -9.73
CA LYS A 142 -4.75 -13.56 -9.58
C LYS A 142 -5.04 -14.78 -8.74
N ALA A 143 -4.97 -14.60 -7.42
CA ALA A 143 -5.36 -15.65 -6.50
C ALA A 143 -6.87 -15.96 -6.61
N LYS A 144 -7.21 -17.25 -6.49
CA LYS A 144 -8.60 -17.71 -6.51
C LYS A 144 -9.41 -17.24 -5.29
N SER A 145 -8.74 -17.01 -4.17
CA SER A 145 -9.32 -16.43 -2.95
C SER A 145 -8.31 -15.54 -2.25
N ILE A 146 -8.81 -14.61 -1.44
CA ILE A 146 -7.92 -13.68 -0.71
C ILE A 146 -7.06 -14.43 0.31
N ALA A 147 -7.56 -15.52 0.89
CA ALA A 147 -6.80 -16.35 1.83
C ALA A 147 -5.58 -17.01 1.17
N ALA A 148 -5.63 -17.28 -0.14
CA ALA A 148 -4.48 -17.77 -0.90
C ALA A 148 -3.51 -16.65 -1.28
N ALA A 149 -4.00 -15.41 -1.45
CA ALA A 149 -3.15 -14.25 -1.73
C ALA A 149 -2.44 -13.71 -0.50
N LEU A 150 -3.12 -13.74 0.65
CA LEU A 150 -2.71 -13.15 1.92
C LEU A 150 -2.80 -14.21 3.05
N PRO A 151 -2.02 -15.30 2.98
CA PRO A 151 -1.97 -16.25 4.09
C PRO A 151 -1.44 -15.56 5.36
N ALA A 152 -1.90 -15.97 6.54
CA ALA A 152 -1.52 -15.30 7.80
C ALA A 152 0.00 -15.14 8.04
N PRO A 153 0.86 -16.14 7.72
CA PRO A 153 2.32 -15.98 7.85
C PRO A 153 2.93 -14.94 6.91
N PHE A 154 2.22 -14.52 5.86
CA PHE A 154 2.61 -13.42 4.97
C PHE A 154 2.05 -12.10 5.46
N LEU A 155 0.78 -12.10 5.86
CA LEU A 155 0.02 -10.90 6.16
C LEU A 155 0.65 -10.13 7.32
N GLU A 156 0.95 -10.80 8.43
CA GLU A 156 1.47 -10.13 9.63
C GLU A 156 2.85 -9.48 9.38
N PRO A 157 3.85 -10.16 8.80
CA PRO A 157 5.12 -9.51 8.44
C PRO A 157 4.96 -8.37 7.43
N LEU A 158 4.04 -8.49 6.47
CA LEU A 158 3.82 -7.42 5.49
C LEU A 158 3.26 -6.16 6.16
N LEU A 159 2.28 -6.35 7.04
CA LEU A 159 1.63 -5.24 7.73
C LEU A 159 2.53 -4.63 8.81
N SER A 160 3.37 -5.41 9.50
CA SER A 160 4.33 -4.86 10.47
C SER A 160 5.29 -3.85 9.84
N VAL A 161 5.70 -4.05 8.59
CA VAL A 161 6.52 -3.09 7.83
C VAL A 161 5.77 -1.78 7.58
N SER A 162 4.43 -1.78 7.48
CA SER A 162 3.66 -0.55 7.33
C SER A 162 3.48 0.25 8.64
N LEU A 163 3.96 -0.24 9.77
CA LEU A 163 3.98 0.51 11.03
C LEU A 163 5.33 1.18 11.30
N MET A 164 6.27 1.04 10.38
CA MET A 164 7.50 1.80 10.46
C MET A 164 7.24 3.27 10.10
N GLU A 165 7.97 4.18 10.72
CA GLU A 165 7.97 5.63 10.45
C GLU A 165 8.63 5.95 9.10
N ASP A 166 8.07 5.39 8.03
CA ASP A 166 8.53 5.55 6.65
C ASP A 166 7.38 5.48 5.64
N SER A 167 6.99 6.65 5.14
CA SER A 167 5.95 6.83 4.12
C SER A 167 6.17 6.03 2.84
N GLU A 168 7.41 5.83 2.39
CA GLU A 168 7.72 5.05 1.18
C GLU A 168 7.45 3.55 1.42
N LEU A 169 7.86 3.02 2.58
CA LEU A 169 7.57 1.64 2.96
C LEU A 169 6.06 1.41 3.09
N ARG A 170 5.35 2.31 3.78
CA ARG A 170 3.88 2.25 3.90
C ARG A 170 3.19 2.27 2.54
N GLN A 171 3.65 3.13 1.63
CA GLN A 171 3.12 3.20 0.28
C GLN A 171 3.35 1.87 -0.48
N LEU A 172 4.53 1.27 -0.37
CA LEU A 172 4.85 -0.01 -1.01
C LEU A 172 3.98 -1.15 -0.46
N VAL A 173 3.77 -1.20 0.86
CA VAL A 173 2.88 -2.19 1.49
C VAL A 173 1.45 -2.04 0.95
N LEU A 174 0.91 -0.82 0.90
CA LEU A 174 -0.42 -0.57 0.32
C LEU A 174 -0.47 -0.98 -1.17
N GLN A 175 0.57 -0.69 -1.95
CA GLN A 175 0.65 -1.11 -3.36
C GLN A 175 0.64 -2.64 -3.52
N ILE A 176 1.33 -3.37 -2.65
CA ILE A 176 1.32 -4.83 -2.60
C ILE A 176 -0.08 -5.34 -2.26
N LEU A 177 -0.70 -4.79 -1.20
CA LEU A 177 -2.08 -5.15 -0.81
C LEU A 177 -3.06 -4.88 -1.95
N HIS A 178 -2.97 -3.73 -2.62
CA HIS A 178 -3.81 -3.42 -3.78
C HIS A 178 -3.68 -4.50 -4.86
N SER A 179 -2.46 -4.89 -5.19
CA SER A 179 -2.21 -5.90 -6.23
C SER A 179 -2.74 -7.29 -5.87
N LEU A 180 -2.80 -7.62 -4.57
CA LEU A 180 -3.26 -8.92 -4.07
C LEU A 180 -4.78 -8.96 -3.87
N ILE A 181 -5.40 -7.83 -3.51
CA ILE A 181 -6.84 -7.70 -3.31
C ILE A 181 -7.57 -7.51 -4.64
N ASP A 182 -7.02 -6.74 -5.58
CA ASP A 182 -7.69 -6.33 -6.82
C ASP A 182 -7.73 -7.44 -7.88
N ARG A 183 -8.66 -8.39 -7.74
CA ARG A 183 -8.82 -9.51 -8.66
C ARG A 183 -9.39 -9.10 -10.02
N HIS A 184 -10.16 -8.01 -10.06
CA HIS A 184 -10.91 -7.59 -11.25
C HIS A 184 -10.37 -6.33 -11.93
N ASP A 185 -9.16 -5.89 -11.57
CA ASP A 185 -8.49 -4.72 -12.16
C ASP A 185 -9.31 -3.43 -12.00
N ASN A 186 -9.88 -3.25 -10.80
CA ASN A 186 -10.64 -2.07 -10.41
C ASN A 186 -9.76 -0.90 -9.99
N LYS A 187 -8.53 -1.14 -9.51
CA LYS A 187 -7.58 -0.10 -9.09
C LYS A 187 -7.38 0.96 -10.18
N ALA A 188 -7.24 0.52 -11.44
CA ALA A 188 -7.01 1.41 -12.58
C ALA A 188 -8.15 2.41 -12.84
N LYS A 189 -9.33 2.20 -12.24
CA LYS A 189 -10.51 3.08 -12.36
C LYS A 189 -10.45 4.26 -11.39
N PHE A 190 -9.58 4.19 -10.38
CA PHE A 190 -9.38 5.25 -9.40
C PHE A 190 -8.19 6.12 -9.78
N LYS A 191 -8.30 7.43 -9.52
CA LYS A 191 -7.26 8.44 -9.80
C LYS A 191 -6.91 9.20 -8.52
N GLY A 192 -6.63 8.43 -7.46
CA GLY A 192 -6.52 8.96 -6.12
C GLY A 192 -7.87 9.23 -5.47
N MET A 193 -7.81 9.81 -4.27
CA MET A 193 -8.93 10.22 -3.46
C MET A 193 -9.68 11.38 -4.12
N ARG A 194 -11.00 11.27 -4.22
CA ARG A 194 -11.88 12.31 -4.77
C ARG A 194 -13.33 12.08 -4.37
N ILE A 195 -14.16 13.12 -4.45
CA ILE A 195 -15.61 12.95 -4.49
C ILE A 195 -15.98 12.37 -5.87
N ILE A 196 -16.68 11.25 -5.88
CA ILE A 196 -17.14 10.58 -7.09
C ILE A 196 -18.61 10.99 -7.32
N PRO A 197 -18.92 11.79 -8.35
CA PRO A 197 -20.29 12.25 -8.55
C PRO A 197 -21.27 11.12 -8.86
N ASP A 198 -20.81 10.12 -9.61
CA ASP A 198 -21.59 8.94 -9.97
C ASP A 198 -20.66 7.73 -10.11
N VAL A 199 -20.77 6.79 -9.17
CA VAL A 199 -19.97 5.56 -9.13
C VAL A 199 -20.22 4.65 -10.33
N SER A 200 -21.39 4.74 -10.98
CA SER A 200 -21.73 3.92 -12.14
C SER A 200 -20.80 4.19 -13.33
N THR A 201 -20.28 5.43 -13.43
CA THR A 201 -19.33 5.84 -14.48
C THR A 201 -18.00 5.10 -14.41
N LEU A 202 -17.62 4.59 -13.23
CA LEU A 202 -16.39 3.83 -13.04
C LEU A 202 -16.48 2.42 -13.64
N LYS A 203 -17.69 1.92 -13.90
CA LYS A 203 -17.93 0.56 -14.41
C LYS A 203 -17.22 -0.49 -13.55
N ILE A 204 -17.42 -0.42 -12.23
CA ILE A 204 -16.83 -1.35 -11.26
C ILE A 204 -17.20 -2.79 -11.63
N LYS A 205 -16.21 -3.68 -11.60
CA LYS A 205 -16.41 -5.11 -11.80
C LYS A 205 -16.42 -5.75 -10.42
N ARG A 206 -17.53 -6.38 -10.04
CA ARG A 206 -17.71 -6.96 -8.71
C ARG A 206 -18.33 -8.34 -8.83
N GLU A 207 -17.77 -9.28 -8.08
CA GLU A 207 -18.34 -10.59 -7.85
C GLU A 207 -18.80 -10.71 -6.39
N LYS A 208 -19.72 -11.63 -6.12
CA LYS A 208 -20.14 -11.91 -4.75
C LYS A 208 -19.00 -12.57 -3.98
N SER A 209 -18.69 -12.04 -2.80
CA SER A 209 -17.65 -12.58 -1.92
C SER A 209 -17.84 -14.08 -1.64
N SER A 210 -16.78 -14.86 -1.84
CA SER A 210 -16.81 -16.31 -1.61
C SER A 210 -16.88 -16.64 -0.12
N LYS A 211 -17.29 -17.87 0.24
CA LYS A 211 -17.26 -18.33 1.65
C LYS A 211 -15.85 -18.27 2.25
N GLN A 212 -14.82 -18.49 1.44
CA GLN A 212 -13.42 -18.39 1.87
C GLN A 212 -13.04 -16.94 2.17
N ASP A 213 -13.45 -16.00 1.32
CA ASP A 213 -13.17 -14.57 1.51
C ASP A 213 -13.91 -14.02 2.75
N ILE A 214 -15.17 -14.44 2.95
CA ILE A 214 -15.93 -14.12 4.18
C ILE A 214 -15.22 -14.67 5.42
N SER A 215 -14.78 -15.94 5.38
CA SER A 215 -14.04 -16.54 6.51
C SER A 215 -12.71 -15.84 6.77
N PHE A 216 -12.02 -15.40 5.72
CA PHE A 216 -10.81 -14.60 5.85
C PHE A 216 -11.08 -13.28 6.57
N MET A 217 -12.09 -12.52 6.12
CA MET A 217 -12.42 -11.23 6.77
C MET A 217 -12.83 -11.40 8.23
N LYS A 218 -13.54 -12.48 8.57
CA LYS A 218 -13.87 -12.80 9.98
C LYS A 218 -12.63 -13.06 10.85
N LYS A 219 -11.55 -13.60 10.28
CA LYS A 219 -10.33 -13.98 11.02
C LYS A 219 -9.25 -12.89 11.01
N GLN A 220 -9.08 -12.21 9.88
CA GLN A 220 -7.96 -11.32 9.59
C GLN A 220 -8.41 -9.87 9.33
N GLY A 221 -9.71 -9.62 9.16
CA GLY A 221 -10.25 -8.29 8.83
C GLY A 221 -9.92 -7.24 9.89
N GLN A 222 -10.06 -7.59 11.19
CA GLN A 222 -9.71 -6.68 12.29
C GLN A 222 -8.27 -6.20 12.20
N GLN A 223 -7.35 -7.10 11.83
CA GLN A 223 -5.94 -6.76 11.67
C GLN A 223 -5.77 -5.78 10.50
N LEU A 224 -6.35 -6.06 9.33
CA LEU A 224 -6.34 -5.12 8.19
C LEU A 224 -6.87 -3.73 8.56
N TYR A 225 -8.01 -3.65 9.27
CA TYR A 225 -8.59 -2.37 9.69
C TYR A 225 -7.68 -1.62 10.65
N ARG A 226 -7.05 -2.33 11.60
CA ARG A 226 -6.09 -1.74 12.54
C ARG A 226 -4.91 -1.11 11.81
N TYR A 227 -4.33 -1.77 10.81
CA TYR A 227 -3.18 -1.20 10.08
C TYR A 227 -3.58 -0.02 9.19
N ILE A 228 -4.78 -0.02 8.61
CA ILE A 228 -5.29 1.15 7.89
C ILE A 228 -5.46 2.34 8.85
N TYR A 229 -6.01 2.09 10.04
CA TYR A 229 -6.18 3.10 11.08
C TYR A 229 -4.85 3.65 11.59
N LEU A 230 -3.90 2.79 11.95
CA LEU A 230 -2.58 3.23 12.43
C LEU A 230 -1.81 3.94 11.32
N GLY A 231 -1.79 3.35 10.11
CA GLY A 231 -1.07 3.91 8.98
C GLY A 231 -1.60 5.27 8.52
N CYS A 232 -2.87 5.61 8.74
CA CYS A 232 -3.41 6.91 8.34
C CYS A 232 -2.96 8.05 9.26
N LYS A 233 -2.60 7.74 10.51
CA LYS A 233 -2.21 8.74 11.52
C LYS A 233 -0.70 8.91 11.68
N GLU A 234 0.09 8.40 10.75
CA GLU A 234 1.53 8.66 10.70
C GLU A 234 1.80 10.10 10.22
N GLU A 235 2.72 10.79 10.88
CA GLU A 235 3.01 12.22 10.64
C GLU A 235 3.67 12.47 9.28
N ASP A 236 4.52 11.54 8.81
CA ASP A 236 5.26 11.69 7.55
C ASP A 236 4.45 11.26 6.30
N ASN A 237 3.14 11.01 6.45
CA ASN A 237 2.25 10.72 5.31
C ASN A 237 2.14 11.91 4.35
N ASP A 238 2.37 11.64 3.06
CA ASP A 238 2.08 12.57 1.97
C ASP A 238 0.74 12.25 1.28
N LEU A 239 0.37 13.04 0.27
CA LEU A 239 -0.85 12.82 -0.50
C LEU A 239 -0.93 11.42 -1.13
N LYS A 240 0.22 10.85 -1.54
CA LYS A 240 0.24 9.52 -2.17
C LYS A 240 -0.08 8.43 -1.15
N ASN A 241 0.28 8.61 0.12
CA ASN A 241 -0.13 7.72 1.20
C ASN A 241 -1.65 7.74 1.38
N PHE A 242 -2.26 8.94 1.45
CA PHE A 242 -3.72 9.08 1.56
C PHE A 242 -4.47 8.55 0.34
N ASP A 243 -3.97 8.80 -0.88
CA ASP A 243 -4.50 8.21 -2.11
C ASP A 243 -4.45 6.68 -2.07
N SER A 244 -3.35 6.13 -1.56
CA SER A 244 -3.19 4.69 -1.43
C SER A 244 -4.15 4.11 -0.39
N LEU A 245 -4.36 4.77 0.76
CA LEU A 245 -5.35 4.36 1.76
C LEU A 245 -6.78 4.40 1.21
N PHE A 246 -7.13 5.43 0.43
CA PHE A 246 -8.42 5.51 -0.26
C PHE A 246 -8.66 4.32 -1.19
N ILE A 247 -7.65 3.97 -2.00
CA ILE A 247 -7.72 2.84 -2.91
C ILE A 247 -7.81 1.52 -2.14
N ALA A 248 -7.10 1.36 -1.02
CA ALA A 248 -7.18 0.17 -0.18
C ALA A 248 -8.59 -0.04 0.35
N LEU A 249 -9.19 1.01 0.92
CA LEU A 249 -10.58 0.99 1.40
C LEU A 249 -11.55 0.63 0.27
N ALA A 250 -11.43 1.28 -0.89
CA ALA A 250 -12.28 1.02 -2.04
C ALA A 250 -12.16 -0.43 -2.57
N LEU A 251 -10.94 -0.97 -2.64
CA LEU A 251 -10.71 -2.35 -3.07
C LEU A 251 -11.27 -3.36 -2.07
N ILE A 252 -11.12 -3.13 -0.76
CA ILE A 252 -11.76 -3.97 0.27
C ILE A 252 -13.29 -3.95 0.11
N THR A 253 -13.89 -2.77 -0.13
CA THR A 253 -15.32 -2.65 -0.40
C THR A 253 -15.75 -3.44 -1.63
N ILE A 254 -15.00 -3.35 -2.73
CA ILE A 254 -15.39 -3.99 -3.99
C ILE A 254 -15.19 -5.51 -3.93
N GLU A 255 -14.05 -5.96 -3.41
CA GLU A 255 -13.59 -7.34 -3.56
C GLU A 255 -13.98 -8.25 -2.39
N LEU A 256 -14.18 -7.68 -1.19
CA LEU A 256 -14.28 -8.43 0.07
C LEU A 256 -15.54 -8.11 0.89
N ALA A 257 -16.29 -7.06 0.54
CA ALA A 257 -17.42 -6.63 1.36
C ALA A 257 -18.57 -7.65 1.40
N ASN A 258 -19.10 -7.80 2.61
CA ASN A 258 -20.40 -8.34 2.98
C ASN A 258 -20.98 -7.41 4.06
N ASP A 259 -22.18 -7.69 4.56
CA ASP A 259 -22.88 -6.80 5.50
C ASP A 259 -22.06 -6.49 6.77
N GLU A 260 -21.39 -7.49 7.36
CA GLU A 260 -20.53 -7.28 8.54
C GLU A 260 -19.32 -6.37 8.19
N VAL A 261 -18.66 -6.65 7.06
CA VAL A 261 -17.50 -5.87 6.59
C VAL A 261 -17.89 -4.43 6.28
N ILE A 262 -19.06 -4.18 5.73
CA ILE A 262 -19.56 -2.83 5.46
C ILE A 262 -19.68 -2.03 6.77
N ILE A 263 -20.26 -2.63 7.81
CA ILE A 263 -20.40 -2.00 9.12
C ILE A 263 -19.03 -1.66 9.71
N ASP A 264 -18.08 -2.60 9.65
CA ASP A 264 -16.73 -2.38 10.19
C ASP A 264 -15.97 -1.31 9.39
N LEU A 265 -16.16 -1.22 8.08
CA LEU A 265 -15.57 -0.18 7.25
C LEU A 265 -16.17 1.21 7.54
N VAL A 266 -17.46 1.31 7.84
CA VAL A 266 -18.09 2.55 8.31
C VAL A 266 -17.51 2.96 9.66
N ARG A 267 -17.37 2.02 10.59
CA ARG A 267 -16.75 2.26 11.91
C ARG A 267 -15.30 2.72 11.77
N LEU A 268 -14.53 2.10 10.88
CA LEU A 268 -13.15 2.50 10.58
C LEU A 268 -13.09 3.93 10.06
N ALA A 269 -13.95 4.30 9.11
CA ALA A 269 -14.00 5.66 8.58
C ALA A 269 -14.36 6.69 9.67
N LEU A 270 -15.29 6.35 10.57
CA LEU A 270 -15.64 7.20 11.71
C LEU A 270 -14.49 7.32 12.72
N ALA A 271 -13.78 6.24 13.02
CA ALA A 271 -12.60 6.27 13.89
C ALA A 271 -11.47 7.13 13.30
N MET A 272 -11.26 7.07 11.98
CA MET A 272 -10.31 7.93 11.28
C MET A 272 -10.72 9.40 11.35
N GLN A 273 -12.02 9.71 11.22
CA GLN A 273 -12.50 11.07 11.44
C GLN A 273 -12.25 11.51 12.89
N ASP A 274 -12.55 10.66 13.86
CA ASP A 274 -12.43 10.97 15.29
C ASP A 274 -10.99 11.35 15.67
N VAL A 275 -9.99 10.56 15.28
CA VAL A 275 -8.58 10.86 15.57
C VAL A 275 -8.11 12.19 14.96
N ALA A 276 -8.61 12.55 13.78
CA ALA A 276 -8.30 13.84 13.15
C ALA A 276 -8.98 15.03 13.86
N VAL A 277 -10.16 14.82 14.44
CA VAL A 277 -10.92 15.87 15.14
C VAL A 277 -10.42 16.06 16.58
N SER A 278 -10.36 14.98 17.36
CA SER A 278 -9.90 14.99 18.76
C SER A 278 -8.43 15.40 18.88
N ASN A 279 -7.62 14.96 17.91
CA ASN A 279 -6.20 15.26 17.80
C ASN A 279 -5.38 14.91 19.05
N GLU A 280 -5.75 13.81 19.74
CA GLU A 280 -5.01 13.31 20.90
C GLU A 280 -3.57 12.94 20.55
N ASP A 281 -3.32 12.54 19.29
CA ASP A 281 -2.01 12.16 18.75
C ASP A 281 -1.17 13.38 18.26
N ASN A 282 -1.64 14.63 18.44
CA ASN A 282 -0.92 15.86 18.02
C ASN A 282 -0.54 15.94 16.52
N LEU A 283 -1.38 15.40 15.64
CA LEU A 283 -1.11 15.34 14.21
C LEU A 283 -0.97 16.74 13.58
N PRO A 284 -0.08 16.90 12.58
CA PRO A 284 -0.01 18.12 11.79
C PRO A 284 -1.35 18.45 11.14
N MET A 285 -1.67 19.75 11.04
CA MET A 285 -2.96 20.20 10.49
C MET A 285 -3.22 19.68 9.07
N TYR A 286 -2.16 19.56 8.26
CA TYR A 286 -2.26 18.96 6.93
C TYR A 286 -2.79 17.51 7.01
N ASN A 287 -2.17 16.67 7.84
CA ASN A 287 -2.56 15.26 8.02
C ASN A 287 -4.00 15.16 8.53
N ARG A 288 -4.39 16.01 9.48
CA ARG A 288 -5.77 16.07 9.99
C ARG A 288 -6.77 16.37 8.86
N CYS A 289 -6.50 17.39 8.04
CA CYS A 289 -7.34 17.74 6.90
C CYS A 289 -7.34 16.63 5.83
N ALA A 290 -6.20 16.00 5.59
CA ALA A 290 -6.06 14.90 4.64
C ALA A 290 -6.81 13.64 5.07
N ILE A 291 -6.80 13.29 6.36
CA ILE A 291 -7.62 12.20 6.91
C ILE A 291 -9.11 12.52 6.75
N LEU A 292 -9.53 13.76 7.03
CA LEU A 292 -10.94 14.16 6.87
C LEU A 292 -11.38 14.15 5.40
N ALA A 293 -10.51 14.54 4.47
CA ALA A 293 -10.72 14.41 3.04
C ALA A 293 -10.82 12.95 2.61
N LEU A 294 -9.96 12.07 3.15
CA LEU A 294 -9.98 10.62 2.91
C LEU A 294 -11.30 10.00 3.32
N VAL A 295 -11.78 10.35 4.51
CA VAL A 295 -13.09 9.91 4.99
C VAL A 295 -14.21 10.44 4.09
N ALA A 296 -14.15 11.70 3.63
CA ALA A 296 -15.16 12.27 2.74
C ALA A 296 -15.26 11.52 1.41
N GLY A 297 -14.12 11.34 0.73
CA GLY A 297 -14.05 10.60 -0.52
C GLY A 297 -14.50 9.16 -0.35
N TYR A 298 -14.06 8.50 0.72
CA TYR A 298 -14.40 7.11 0.97
C TYR A 298 -15.88 6.90 1.30
N LEU A 299 -16.47 7.70 2.20
CA LEU A 299 -17.90 7.56 2.54
C LEU A 299 -18.81 7.94 1.36
N ASN A 300 -18.41 8.91 0.52
CA ASN A 300 -19.08 9.19 -0.74
C ASN A 300 -19.10 7.99 -1.69
N PHE A 301 -17.98 7.30 -1.82
CA PHE A 301 -17.89 6.07 -2.61
C PHE A 301 -18.74 4.95 -1.99
N LEU A 302 -18.57 4.70 -0.69
CA LEU A 302 -19.22 3.61 0.03
C LEU A 302 -20.74 3.77 0.02
N SER A 303 -21.28 4.98 0.24
CA SER A 303 -22.72 5.21 0.26
C SER A 303 -23.37 4.85 -1.08
N GLN A 304 -22.73 5.21 -2.20
CA GLN A 304 -23.20 4.86 -3.54
C GLN A 304 -23.07 3.35 -3.84
N MET A 305 -22.05 2.68 -3.29
CA MET A 305 -21.86 1.23 -3.46
C MET A 305 -22.89 0.41 -2.69
N ILE A 306 -23.36 0.88 -1.53
CA ILE A 306 -24.42 0.21 -0.74
C ILE A 306 -25.81 0.63 -1.23
N ALA A 307 -25.93 1.84 -1.80
CA ALA A 307 -27.16 2.39 -2.36
C ALA A 307 -28.34 2.53 -1.38
N ILE A 308 -28.05 2.74 -0.09
CA ILE A 308 -29.06 3.10 0.92
C ILE A 308 -29.37 4.60 0.77
N PRO A 309 -30.62 5.00 0.42
CA PRO A 309 -30.94 6.40 0.12
C PRO A 309 -30.67 7.35 1.29
N ALA A 310 -31.06 6.97 2.50
CA ALA A 310 -30.86 7.80 3.70
C ALA A 310 -29.37 8.04 3.99
N PHE A 311 -28.54 7.01 3.83
CA PHE A 311 -27.09 7.12 4.01
C PHE A 311 -26.45 8.02 2.93
N CYS A 312 -26.88 7.88 1.66
CA CYS A 312 -26.44 8.76 0.58
C CYS A 312 -26.81 10.22 0.83
N GLN A 313 -28.02 10.49 1.32
CA GLN A 313 -28.49 11.84 1.65
C GLN A 313 -27.64 12.47 2.76
N HIS A 314 -27.37 11.74 3.85
CA HIS A 314 -26.50 12.23 4.92
C HIS A 314 -25.10 12.56 4.40
N VAL A 315 -24.49 11.64 3.65
CA VAL A 315 -23.14 11.85 3.10
C VAL A 315 -23.08 13.06 2.16
N ASN A 316 -24.04 13.21 1.26
CA ASN A 316 -24.11 14.35 0.35
C ASN A 316 -24.29 15.68 1.09
N LYS A 317 -25.12 15.71 2.13
CA LYS A 317 -25.32 16.90 2.97
C LYS A 317 -24.02 17.35 3.63
N VAL A 318 -23.26 16.42 4.22
CA VAL A 318 -21.95 16.75 4.83
C VAL A 318 -20.95 17.28 3.79
N ILE A 319 -20.92 16.68 2.59
CA ILE A 319 -20.06 17.13 1.49
C ILE A 319 -20.45 18.53 1.01
N GLU A 320 -21.74 18.84 0.91
CA GLU A 320 -22.25 20.16 0.54
C GLU A 320 -21.87 21.21 1.59
N MET A 321 -22.04 20.91 2.89
CA MET A 321 -21.60 21.79 3.98
C MET A 321 -20.10 22.07 3.92
N ARG A 322 -19.28 21.03 3.73
CA ARG A 322 -17.82 21.20 3.57
C ARG A 322 -17.45 22.03 2.35
N ASN A 323 -18.15 21.88 1.22
CA ASN A 323 -17.89 22.71 0.04
C ASN A 323 -18.10 24.21 0.33
N ASN A 324 -19.10 24.55 1.13
CA ASN A 324 -19.44 25.93 1.45
C ASN A 324 -18.55 26.53 2.55
N GLU A 325 -18.24 25.76 3.59
CA GLU A 325 -17.66 26.30 4.84
C GLU A 325 -16.25 25.80 5.14
N ALA A 326 -15.91 24.58 4.70
CA ALA A 326 -14.68 23.91 5.07
C ALA A 326 -14.04 23.12 3.89
N PRO A 327 -13.78 23.77 2.74
CA PRO A 327 -13.41 23.05 1.53
C PRO A 327 -12.05 22.34 1.64
N TYR A 328 -11.17 22.76 2.56
CA TYR A 328 -9.92 22.09 2.88
C TYR A 328 -10.09 20.69 3.51
N LEU A 329 -11.32 20.31 3.91
CA LEU A 329 -11.70 18.97 4.37
C LEU A 329 -12.16 18.05 3.23
N LEU A 330 -12.03 18.50 1.97
CA LEU A 330 -12.39 17.75 0.78
C LEU A 330 -11.14 17.38 -0.07
N PRO A 331 -11.15 16.23 -0.75
CA PRO A 331 -10.03 15.75 -1.54
C PRO A 331 -9.50 16.73 -2.60
N GLU A 332 -10.41 17.44 -3.27
CA GLU A 332 -10.11 18.34 -4.38
C GLU A 332 -9.27 19.55 -3.95
N ASN A 333 -9.26 19.86 -2.65
CA ASN A 333 -8.59 21.03 -2.10
C ASN A 333 -7.28 20.67 -1.41
N ILE A 334 -7.21 19.52 -0.74
CA ILE A 334 -5.96 19.06 -0.12
C ILE A 334 -4.89 18.73 -1.19
N SER A 335 -5.32 18.34 -2.38
CA SER A 335 -4.44 18.01 -3.51
C SER A 335 -3.79 19.24 -4.18
N LYS A 336 -4.20 20.47 -3.82
CA LYS A 336 -3.68 21.70 -4.42
C LYS A 336 -2.44 22.18 -3.66
N GLU A 337 -1.35 22.44 -4.38
CA GLU A 337 -0.07 22.95 -3.82
C GLU A 337 -0.19 24.24 -2.97
N LYS A 338 -1.34 24.95 -3.03
CA LYS A 338 -1.62 26.18 -2.27
C LYS A 338 -2.89 26.10 -1.43
N SER A 339 -3.23 24.93 -0.89
CA SER A 339 -4.36 24.80 0.03
C SER A 339 -4.14 25.69 1.27
N VAL A 340 -5.05 26.62 1.53
CA VAL A 340 -5.03 27.42 2.77
C VAL A 340 -5.65 26.56 3.87
N LEU A 341 -4.78 26.01 4.72
CA LEU A 341 -5.20 25.21 5.87
C LEU A 341 -5.71 26.10 7.02
N PRO A 342 -6.71 25.65 7.79
CA PRO A 342 -7.19 26.38 8.96
C PRO A 342 -6.15 26.38 10.08
N LYS A 343 -6.28 27.32 11.02
CA LYS A 343 -5.44 27.33 12.24
C LYS A 343 -5.90 26.30 13.28
N SER A 344 -7.20 25.99 13.31
CA SER A 344 -7.81 25.03 14.24
C SER A 344 -9.07 24.42 13.60
N LEU A 345 -9.43 23.21 14.02
CA LEU A 345 -10.70 22.55 13.68
C LEU A 345 -11.79 22.75 14.76
N GLU A 346 -11.46 23.36 15.90
CA GLU A 346 -12.40 23.55 17.03
C GLU A 346 -13.59 24.46 16.69
N SER A 347 -13.40 25.38 15.75
CA SER A 347 -14.45 26.30 15.28
C SER A 347 -15.36 25.68 14.22
N GLN A 348 -15.11 24.43 13.81
CA GLN A 348 -15.92 23.78 12.78
C GLN A 348 -17.26 23.31 13.33
N GLU A 349 -18.32 23.62 12.58
CA GLU A 349 -19.65 23.16 12.94
C GLU A 349 -19.76 21.64 12.88
N LYS A 350 -20.56 21.05 13.77
CA LYS A 350 -20.84 19.60 13.77
C LYS A 350 -21.42 19.11 12.43
N SER A 351 -22.08 20.00 11.69
CA SER A 351 -22.63 19.78 10.34
C SER A 351 -21.56 19.42 9.29
N CYS A 352 -20.30 19.78 9.53
CA CYS A 352 -19.17 19.43 8.67
C CYS A 352 -18.60 18.03 8.95
N PHE A 353 -19.13 17.29 9.93
CA PHE A 353 -18.65 15.96 10.29
C PHE A 353 -19.73 14.89 10.08
N PHE A 354 -19.28 13.68 9.74
CA PHE A 354 -20.16 12.52 9.65
C PHE A 354 -20.55 12.08 11.07
N LEU A 355 -21.84 12.06 11.39
CA LEU A 355 -22.32 11.78 12.74
C LEU A 355 -22.67 10.30 12.88
N GLN A 356 -22.07 9.64 13.87
CA GLN A 356 -22.28 8.21 14.12
C GLN A 356 -23.77 7.88 14.35
N THR A 357 -24.51 8.73 15.06
CA THR A 357 -25.94 8.54 15.32
C THR A 357 -26.75 8.58 14.02
N GLU A 358 -26.53 9.59 13.17
CA GLU A 358 -27.24 9.70 11.89
C GLU A 358 -26.91 8.52 10.97
N ILE A 359 -25.64 8.09 10.92
CA ILE A 359 -25.25 6.93 10.11
C ILE A 359 -25.86 5.63 10.66
N ALA A 360 -25.82 5.42 11.98
CA ALA A 360 -26.40 4.23 12.60
C ALA A 360 -27.91 4.13 12.32
N ASP A 361 -28.64 5.23 12.43
CA ASP A 361 -30.07 5.30 12.13
C ASP A 361 -30.34 4.95 10.65
N THR A 362 -29.53 5.50 9.73
CA THR A 362 -29.69 5.22 8.30
C THR A 362 -29.44 3.76 7.94
N LEU A 363 -28.45 3.12 8.58
CA LEU A 363 -28.10 1.71 8.33
C LEU A 363 -29.08 0.74 9.02
N ALA A 364 -29.65 1.12 10.18
CA ALA A 364 -30.64 0.30 10.88
C ALA A 364 -32.02 0.30 10.19
N SER A 365 -32.31 1.31 9.38
CA SER A 365 -33.58 1.45 8.66
C SER A 365 -33.68 0.66 7.34
N SER A 366 -32.64 -0.13 7.00
CA SER A 366 -32.48 -0.82 5.71
C SER A 366 -32.78 -2.30 5.75
#